data_AF-A0A4R5FDZ6-F1
#
_entry.id   AF-A0A4R5FDZ6-F1
#
_cell.length_a   1.000
_cell.length_b   1.000
_cell.length_c   1.000
_cell.angle_alpha   90.00
_cell.angle_beta   90.00
_cell.angle_gamma   90.00
#
_symmetry.space_group_name_H-M   'P 1'
#
loop_
_entity.id
_entity.type
_entity.pdbx_description
1 polymer ?
#
loop_
_entity_poly.entity_id
_entity_poly.type
_entity_poly.pdbx_seq_one_letter_code
_entity_poly.pdbx_strand_id
1 'polypeptide(L)'
;MEKIIYIVFILFSLSVIGQTKNLKKDFKIDLLTIEKNTKDTLIGTFTEIYSGNKRIEAKCCTDFDGIDIFYINPKDIVDNRIYMKFYGRKCKPYKKKFIIRGDLKTTIYLKYGKTEYNTKIEDFEMMFKKLNIEHDTFKCGTVD
;
A
#
# COMPACT_ATOMS: atom_id res chain seq x y z
N MET A 1 17.11 -4.29 52.56
CA MET A 1 16.64 -3.10 51.81
C MET A 1 17.26 -3.01 50.43
N GLU A 2 18.58 -3.20 50.28
CA GLU A 2 19.29 -3.07 48.99
C GLU A 2 18.75 -3.95 47.85
N LYS A 3 18.39 -5.22 48.12
CA LYS A 3 17.82 -6.13 47.11
C LYS A 3 16.45 -5.70 46.59
N ILE A 4 15.63 -5.05 47.44
CA ILE A 4 14.29 -4.59 47.07
C ILE A 4 14.40 -3.39 46.14
N ILE A 5 15.34 -2.48 46.41
CA ILE A 5 15.63 -1.32 45.55
C ILE A 5 16.02 -1.79 44.15
N TYR A 6 16.86 -2.83 44.05
CA TYR A 6 17.27 -3.41 42.77
C TYR A 6 16.08 -3.98 41.97
N ILE A 7 15.18 -4.71 42.64
CA ILE A 7 13.99 -5.29 41.99
C ILE A 7 13.05 -4.18 41.48
N VAL A 8 12.85 -3.11 42.27
CA VAL A 8 12.04 -1.96 41.86
C VAL A 8 12.67 -1.23 40.67
N PHE A 9 13.99 -1.09 40.64
CA PHE A 9 14.71 -0.45 39.53
C PHE A 9 14.64 -1.29 38.23
N ILE A 10 14.69 -2.61 38.35
CA ILE A 10 14.52 -3.54 37.21
C ILE A 10 13.08 -3.46 36.67
N LEU A 11 12.08 -3.47 37.55
CA LEU A 11 10.67 -3.35 37.14
C LEU A 11 10.38 -2.00 36.48
N PHE A 12 10.95 -0.92 37.01
CA PHE A 12 10.81 0.42 36.45
C PHE A 12 11.46 0.52 35.06
N SER A 13 12.67 -0.01 34.88
CA SER A 13 13.36 -0.01 33.58
C SER A 13 12.63 -0.87 32.53
N LEU A 14 12.08 -2.03 32.91
CA LEU A 14 11.23 -2.84 32.03
C LEU A 14 9.94 -2.10 31.62
N SER A 15 9.34 -1.32 32.53
CA SER A 15 8.13 -0.53 32.21
C SER A 15 8.42 0.61 31.22
N VAL A 16 9.59 1.27 31.33
CA VAL A 16 10.02 2.32 30.39
C VAL A 16 10.33 1.72 29.02
N ILE A 17 10.96 0.55 28.94
CA ILE A 17 11.20 -0.16 27.67
C ILE A 17 9.86 -0.60 27.02
N GLY A 18 8.88 -1.01 27.83
CA GLY A 18 7.54 -1.38 27.37
C GLY A 18 6.75 -0.19 26.79
N GLN A 19 6.87 0.99 27.40
CA GLN A 19 6.15 2.20 26.96
C GLN A 19 6.88 2.96 25.82
N THR A 20 8.20 2.81 25.68
CA THR A 20 8.99 3.48 24.63
C THR A 20 8.94 2.77 23.27
N LYS A 21 8.32 1.59 23.17
CA LYS A 21 7.83 1.07 21.88
C LYS A 21 6.64 1.92 21.41
N ASN A 22 6.93 3.16 21.03
CA ASN A 22 6.15 3.93 20.07
C ASN A 22 6.20 3.13 18.77
N LEU A 23 5.33 2.13 18.63
CA LEU A 23 5.05 1.51 17.35
C LEU A 23 4.54 2.66 16.49
N LYS A 24 5.40 3.23 15.63
CA LYS A 24 4.93 4.20 14.64
C LYS A 24 3.77 3.54 13.92
N LYS A 25 2.59 4.12 14.06
CA LYS A 25 1.39 3.69 13.36
C LYS A 25 1.72 3.61 11.87
N ASP A 26 1.21 2.57 11.20
CA ASP A 26 1.34 2.46 9.75
C ASP A 26 0.76 3.70 9.07
N PHE A 27 1.40 4.13 7.99
CA PHE A 27 0.97 5.30 7.25
C PHE A 27 -0.18 4.92 6.33
N LYS A 28 -1.32 5.59 6.50
CA LYS A 28 -2.50 5.41 5.64
C LYS A 28 -2.27 6.11 4.29
N ILE A 29 -2.50 5.39 3.20
CA ILE A 29 -2.48 5.92 1.85
C ILE A 29 -3.91 5.89 1.30
N ASP A 30 -4.45 7.06 0.95
CA ASP A 30 -5.71 7.23 0.24
C ASP A 30 -5.40 7.64 -1.21
N LEU A 31 -5.57 6.70 -2.13
CA LEU A 31 -5.27 6.88 -3.55
C LEU A 31 -6.56 7.01 -4.36
N LEU A 32 -6.65 8.02 -5.21
CA LEU A 32 -7.66 8.13 -6.27
C LEU A 32 -6.98 8.05 -7.64
N THR A 33 -7.46 7.16 -8.51
CA THR A 33 -6.90 6.99 -9.86
C THR A 33 -7.88 7.43 -10.94
N ILE A 34 -7.43 8.29 -11.85
CA ILE A 34 -8.25 8.93 -12.88
C ILE A 34 -7.57 8.82 -14.25
N GLU A 35 -8.34 8.64 -15.33
CA GLU A 35 -7.83 8.78 -16.69
C GLU A 35 -7.64 10.26 -17.04
N LYS A 36 -6.46 10.60 -17.54
CA LYS A 36 -5.99 11.99 -17.67
C LYS A 36 -6.86 12.83 -18.59
N ASN A 37 -7.40 12.27 -19.66
CA ASN A 37 -8.14 12.97 -20.70
C ASN A 37 -9.66 12.90 -20.45
N THR A 38 -10.21 11.71 -20.25
CA THR A 38 -11.66 11.54 -20.03
C THR A 38 -12.11 11.98 -18.65
N LYS A 39 -11.19 12.01 -17.68
CA LYS A 39 -11.45 12.29 -16.25
C LYS A 39 -12.25 11.23 -15.53
N ASP A 40 -12.46 10.07 -16.16
CA ASP A 40 -13.13 8.94 -15.53
C ASP A 40 -12.25 8.33 -14.44
N THR A 41 -12.89 7.84 -13.38
CA THR A 41 -12.23 7.04 -12.36
C THR A 41 -11.81 5.69 -12.97
N LEU A 42 -10.64 5.21 -12.56
CA LEU A 42 -10.08 3.96 -13.07
C LEU A 42 -10.24 2.85 -12.05
N ILE A 43 -11.19 1.94 -12.33
CA ILE A 43 -11.47 0.72 -11.57
C ILE A 43 -10.41 -0.35 -11.87
N GLY A 44 -10.02 -1.14 -10.86
CA GLY A 44 -9.13 -2.28 -11.04
C GLY A 44 -7.66 -1.90 -11.26
N THR A 45 -7.25 -0.71 -10.82
CA THR A 45 -5.85 -0.28 -10.94
C THR A 45 -5.00 -1.01 -9.91
N PHE A 46 -3.93 -1.66 -10.39
CA PHE A 46 -2.93 -2.29 -9.53
C PHE A 46 -1.81 -1.30 -9.17
N THR A 47 -1.26 -1.45 -7.97
CA THR A 47 -0.17 -0.61 -7.48
C THR A 47 0.97 -1.47 -6.95
N GLU A 48 2.19 -1.25 -7.45
CA GLU A 48 3.40 -1.74 -6.78
C GLU A 48 4.09 -0.60 -6.03
N ILE A 49 4.54 -0.88 -4.82
CA ILE A 49 5.16 0.09 -3.92
C ILE A 49 6.56 -0.38 -3.62
N TYR A 50 7.51 0.55 -3.71
CA TYR A 50 8.90 0.28 -3.49
C TYR A 50 9.57 1.37 -2.68
N SER A 51 10.63 0.97 -1.99
CA SER A 51 11.48 1.79 -1.14
C SER A 51 12.94 1.44 -1.46
N GLY A 52 13.74 2.42 -1.88
CA GLY A 52 15.08 2.15 -2.41
C GLY A 52 15.04 1.28 -3.67
N ASN A 53 15.61 0.07 -3.62
CA ASN A 53 15.53 -0.92 -4.71
C ASN A 53 14.61 -2.11 -4.37
N LYS A 54 13.99 -2.11 -3.19
CA LYS A 54 13.17 -3.21 -2.69
C LYS A 54 11.70 -2.92 -2.96
N ARG A 55 10.98 -3.90 -3.52
CA ARG A 55 9.51 -3.88 -3.53
C ARG A 55 9.03 -4.18 -2.12
N ILE A 56 8.29 -3.26 -1.52
CA ILE A 56 7.76 -3.43 -0.16
C ILE A 56 6.36 -3.99 -0.20
N GLU A 57 5.59 -3.71 -1.25
CA GLU A 57 4.22 -4.19 -1.37
C GLU A 57 3.72 -4.16 -2.83
N ALA A 58 2.74 -5.00 -3.14
CA ALA A 58 1.92 -4.91 -4.34
C ALA A 58 0.45 -5.09 -3.94
N LYS A 59 -0.44 -4.25 -4.46
CA LYS A 59 -1.86 -4.22 -4.13
C LYS A 59 -2.73 -4.34 -5.38
N CYS A 60 -3.81 -5.09 -5.22
CA CYS A 60 -5.05 -4.97 -5.99
C CYS A 60 -6.12 -4.51 -5.01
N CYS A 61 -7.05 -3.66 -5.39
CA CYS A 61 -7.08 -2.80 -6.57
C CYS A 61 -8.01 -1.64 -6.23
N THR A 62 -7.96 -0.59 -7.04
CA THR A 62 -8.97 0.45 -6.92
C THR A 62 -10.39 -0.10 -7.10
N ASP A 63 -11.30 0.35 -6.24
CA ASP A 63 -12.72 0.00 -6.24
C ASP A 63 -13.49 0.65 -7.40
N PHE A 64 -14.83 0.57 -7.36
CA PHE A 64 -15.72 1.14 -8.37
C PHE A 64 -15.62 2.67 -8.49
N ASP A 65 -15.14 3.35 -7.45
CA ASP A 65 -14.91 4.80 -7.43
C ASP A 65 -13.47 5.17 -7.81
N GLY A 66 -12.65 4.18 -8.19
CA GLY A 66 -11.23 4.38 -8.50
C GLY A 66 -10.38 4.67 -7.27
N ILE A 67 -10.88 4.34 -6.08
CA ILE A 67 -10.24 4.57 -4.79
C ILE A 67 -9.54 3.30 -4.31
N ASP A 68 -8.33 3.43 -3.77
CA ASP A 68 -7.61 2.37 -3.07
C ASP A 68 -7.09 2.92 -1.73
N ILE A 69 -7.31 2.18 -0.64
CA ILE A 69 -6.91 2.56 0.71
C ILE A 69 -6.07 1.44 1.30
N PHE A 70 -4.81 1.75 1.64
CA PHE A 70 -3.89 0.78 2.21
C PHE A 70 -2.93 1.43 3.22
N TYR A 71 -2.17 0.59 3.91
CA TYR A 71 -1.28 1.00 5.00
C TYR A 71 0.15 0.54 4.71
N ILE A 72 1.12 1.44 4.87
CA ILE A 72 2.54 1.13 4.70
C ILE A 72 3.23 1.17 6.06
N ASN A 73 3.99 0.13 6.37
CA ASN A 73 4.82 0.11 7.57
C ASN A 73 5.99 1.10 7.42
N PRO A 74 6.15 2.09 8.32
CA PRO A 74 7.22 3.08 8.23
C PRO A 74 8.62 2.46 8.33
N LYS A 75 8.77 1.25 8.87
CA LYS A 75 10.06 0.54 8.96
C LYS A 75 10.56 0.05 7.60
N ASP A 76 9.67 -0.14 6.63
CA ASP A 76 10.03 -0.56 5.27
C ASP A 76 10.43 0.62 4.38
N ILE A 77 10.26 1.86 4.86
CA ILE A 77 10.54 3.09 4.13
C ILE A 77 11.97 3.57 4.42
N VAL A 78 12.80 3.65 3.38
CA VAL A 78 14.16 4.17 3.41
C VAL A 78 14.13 5.64 2.96
N ASP A 79 14.85 6.50 3.69
CA ASP A 79 14.97 7.93 3.40
C ASP A 79 13.64 8.67 3.22
N ASN A 80 12.58 8.21 3.89
CA ASN A 80 11.22 8.78 3.79
C ASN A 80 10.72 8.86 2.34
N ARG A 81 11.14 7.92 1.48
CA ARG A 81 10.86 7.95 0.04
C ARG A 81 10.31 6.62 -0.42
N ILE A 82 9.24 6.70 -1.19
CA ILE A 82 8.71 5.56 -1.94
C ILE A 82 8.52 5.92 -3.40
N TYR A 83 8.50 4.91 -4.26
CA TYR A 83 7.94 5.03 -5.58
C TYR A 83 6.83 4.03 -5.78
N MET A 84 5.77 4.49 -6.42
CA MET A 84 4.64 3.67 -6.81
C MET A 84 4.64 3.50 -8.32
N LYS A 85 4.36 2.28 -8.78
CA LYS A 85 4.04 1.98 -10.17
C LYS A 85 2.57 1.61 -10.25
N PHE A 86 1.86 2.22 -11.19
CA PHE A 86 0.42 2.07 -11.38
C PHE A 86 0.13 1.41 -12.71
N TYR A 87 -0.79 0.46 -12.69
CA TYR A 87 -1.25 -0.30 -13.85
C TYR A 87 -2.77 -0.20 -13.94
N GLY A 88 -3.22 0.83 -14.65
CA GLY A 88 -4.63 1.03 -14.97
C GLY A 88 -4.99 0.31 -16.27
N ARG A 89 -6.23 -0.15 -16.35
CA ARG A 89 -6.77 -0.81 -17.55
C ARG A 89 -6.66 0.12 -18.78
N LYS A 90 -6.11 -0.38 -19.89
CA LYS A 90 -5.79 0.35 -21.14
C LYS A 90 -4.80 1.52 -20.97
N CYS A 91 -4.24 1.69 -19.78
CA CYS A 91 -3.33 2.79 -19.47
C CYS A 91 -1.89 2.33 -19.59
N LYS A 92 -1.03 3.22 -20.11
CA LYS A 92 0.41 2.99 -20.07
C LYS A 92 0.87 2.95 -18.59
N PRO A 93 1.71 1.99 -18.19
CA PRO A 93 2.27 1.95 -16.84
C PRO A 93 2.91 3.29 -16.47
N TYR A 94 2.62 3.75 -15.26
CA TYR A 94 3.07 5.05 -14.77
C TYR A 94 3.81 4.91 -13.45
N LYS A 95 4.92 5.63 -13.29
CA LYS A 95 5.73 5.62 -12.07
C LYS A 95 5.76 7.02 -11.46
N LYS A 96 5.52 7.11 -10.15
CA LYS A 96 5.62 8.38 -9.41
C LYS A 96 6.35 8.18 -8.09
N LYS A 97 7.18 9.16 -7.74
CA LYS A 97 7.91 9.21 -6.47
C LYS A 97 7.15 10.06 -5.46
N PHE A 98 7.16 9.64 -4.21
CA PHE A 98 6.56 10.35 -3.09
C PHE A 98 7.56 10.49 -1.94
N ILE A 99 7.45 11.60 -1.21
CA ILE A 99 8.12 11.80 0.08
C ILE A 99 7.05 11.55 1.14
N ILE A 100 7.27 10.57 2.00
CA ILE A 100 6.30 10.09 3.00
C ILE A 100 6.84 10.41 4.38
N ARG A 101 6.10 11.24 5.13
CA ARG A 101 6.39 11.56 6.55
C ARG A 101 5.24 11.17 7.49
N GLY A 102 4.18 10.60 6.94
CA GLY A 102 2.90 10.31 7.59
C GLY A 102 1.90 9.83 6.55
N ASP A 103 0.61 9.92 6.87
CA ASP A 103 -0.48 9.59 5.97
C ASP A 103 -0.41 10.41 4.66
N LEU A 104 -0.82 9.81 3.55
CA LEU A 104 -0.82 10.44 2.23
C LEU A 104 -2.19 10.30 1.58
N LYS A 105 -2.79 11.42 1.18
CA LYS A 105 -3.93 11.45 0.26
C LYS A 105 -3.48 12.00 -1.09
N THR A 106 -3.67 11.26 -2.17
CA THR A 106 -3.19 11.67 -3.51
C THR A 106 -4.09 11.20 -4.64
N THR A 107 -4.11 11.99 -5.71
CA THR A 107 -4.71 11.61 -6.99
C THR A 107 -3.62 11.30 -8.02
N ILE A 108 -3.82 10.25 -8.81
CA ILE A 108 -2.94 9.83 -9.90
C ILE A 108 -3.71 9.89 -11.21
N TYR A 109 -3.10 10.53 -12.21
CA TYR A 109 -3.65 10.62 -13.56
C TYR A 109 -2.90 9.68 -14.48
N LEU A 110 -3.57 8.65 -14.98
CA LEU A 110 -3.04 7.71 -15.95
C LEU A 110 -3.49 8.10 -17.35
N LYS A 111 -2.67 7.81 -18.37
CA LYS A 111 -3.02 8.08 -19.75
C LYS A 111 -3.21 6.76 -20.49
N TYR A 112 -4.26 6.67 -21.30
CA TYR A 112 -4.39 5.56 -22.24
C TYR A 112 -3.14 5.40 -23.13
N GLY A 113 -2.79 4.16 -23.42
CA GLY A 113 -1.62 3.84 -24.24
C GLY A 113 -1.27 2.36 -24.23
N LYS A 114 -0.12 2.02 -24.83
CA LYS A 114 0.36 0.64 -24.95
C LYS A 114 0.49 -0.01 -23.56
N THR A 115 -0.24 -1.09 -23.36
CA THR A 115 -0.25 -1.90 -22.14
C THR A 115 -0.65 -3.33 -22.45
N GLU A 116 -0.28 -4.24 -21.56
CA GLU A 116 -0.73 -5.64 -21.55
C GLU A 116 -2.08 -5.79 -20.82
N TYR A 117 -2.44 -4.84 -19.93
CA TYR A 117 -3.67 -4.89 -19.14
C TYR A 117 -4.79 -4.10 -19.84
N ASN A 118 -5.56 -4.75 -20.71
CA ASN A 118 -6.49 -4.06 -21.60
C ASN A 118 -7.95 -4.18 -21.21
N THR A 119 -8.51 -5.39 -21.16
CA THR A 119 -9.94 -5.51 -20.83
C THR A 119 -10.37 -6.89 -20.36
N LYS A 120 -9.68 -7.94 -20.77
CA LYS A 120 -10.20 -9.29 -20.57
C LYS A 120 -9.96 -9.75 -19.14
N ILE A 121 -10.80 -10.66 -18.65
CA ILE A 121 -10.63 -11.25 -17.32
C ILE A 121 -9.26 -11.91 -17.22
N GLU A 122 -8.77 -12.53 -18.31
CA GLU A 122 -7.44 -13.12 -18.34
C GLU A 122 -6.33 -12.08 -18.13
N ASP A 123 -6.49 -10.84 -18.61
CA ASP A 123 -5.52 -9.77 -18.39
C ASP A 123 -5.46 -9.39 -16.90
N PHE A 124 -6.61 -9.43 -16.21
CA PHE A 124 -6.71 -9.14 -14.78
C PHE A 124 -6.04 -10.25 -13.95
N GLU A 125 -6.35 -11.51 -14.24
CA GLU A 125 -5.73 -12.68 -13.61
C GLU A 125 -4.21 -12.74 -13.87
N MET A 126 -3.78 -12.35 -15.08
CA MET A 126 -2.37 -12.21 -15.42
C MET A 126 -1.68 -11.17 -14.52
N MET A 127 -2.34 -10.06 -14.20
CA MET A 127 -1.77 -9.04 -13.30
C MET A 127 -1.57 -9.56 -11.88
N PHE A 128 -2.50 -10.32 -11.32
CA PHE A 128 -2.31 -11.00 -10.02
C PHE A 128 -1.06 -11.89 -10.02
N LYS A 129 -0.91 -12.73 -11.05
CA LYS A 129 0.26 -13.62 -11.21
C LYS A 129 1.54 -12.83 -11.39
N LYS A 130 1.55 -11.84 -12.28
CA LYS A 130 2.73 -11.02 -12.60
C LYS A 130 3.22 -10.25 -11.38
N LEU A 131 2.29 -9.73 -10.57
CA LEU A 131 2.62 -8.96 -9.39
C LEU A 131 2.82 -9.83 -8.14
N ASN A 132 2.49 -11.12 -8.21
CA ASN A 132 2.49 -12.05 -7.08
C ASN A 132 1.62 -11.53 -5.94
N ILE A 133 0.37 -11.20 -6.28
CA ILE A 133 -0.68 -10.78 -5.34
C ILE A 133 -1.57 -12.00 -5.09
N GLU A 134 -1.86 -12.29 -3.82
CA GLU A 134 -2.82 -13.33 -3.46
C GLU A 134 -4.25 -12.83 -3.64
N HIS A 135 -5.17 -13.70 -4.05
CA HIS A 135 -6.58 -13.35 -4.06
C HIS A 135 -7.11 -13.37 -2.63
N ASP A 136 -7.77 -12.28 -2.23
CA ASP A 136 -8.55 -12.29 -1.01
C ASP A 136 -9.69 -13.30 -1.19
N THR A 137 -9.63 -14.40 -0.46
CA THR A 137 -10.69 -15.42 -0.45
C THR A 137 -11.85 -14.91 0.42
N PHE A 138 -12.59 -13.93 -0.09
CA PHE A 138 -13.88 -13.58 0.51
C PHE A 138 -14.83 -14.75 0.28
N LYS A 139 -15.07 -15.54 1.34
CA LYS A 139 -16.24 -16.43 1.40
C LYS A 139 -17.48 -15.54 1.45
N CYS A 140 -18.05 -15.21 0.29
CA CYS A 140 -19.40 -14.69 0.25
C CYS A 140 -20.30 -15.72 0.95
N GLY A 141 -20.98 -15.28 2.01
CA GLY A 141 -21.86 -16.14 2.79
C GLY A 141 -22.90 -16.78 1.88
N THR A 142 -22.83 -18.10 1.72
CA THR A 142 -23.99 -18.86 1.31
C THR A 142 -24.98 -18.75 2.47
N VAL A 143 -26.02 -17.96 2.28
CA VAL A 143 -27.21 -18.07 3.12
C VAL A 143 -27.85 -19.38 2.71
N ASP A 144 -27.73 -20.39 3.57
CA ASP A 144 -28.49 -21.65 3.45
C ASP A 144 -30.01 -21.38 3.52
#